data_AF-A0A9D4HEL5-F1
#
_entry.id   AF-A0A9D4HEL5-F1
#
_cell.length_a   1.000
_cell.length_b   1.000
_cell.length_c   1.000
_cell.angle_alpha   90.00
_cell.angle_beta   90.00
_cell.angle_gamma   90.00
#
_symmetry.space_group_name_H-M   'P 1'
#
loop_
_entity.id
_entity.type
_entity.pdbx_description
1 polymer ?
#
loop_
_entity_poly.entity_id
_entity_poly.type
_entity_poly.pdbx_seq_one_letter_code
_entity_poly.pdbx_strand_id
1 'polypeptide(L)' 'MFDQQELQVLISGAAVPVDIDDLRTYTNYSGGYAADHPVIKMFWEIVEDFTDEHKRQLLKFITSCSRPPLLGFKVR' A
#
# COMPACT_ATOMS: atom_id res chain seq x y z
N MET A 1 -20.26 -16.25 -10.04
CA MET A 1 -19.29 -16.96 -10.90
C MET A 1 -18.45 -15.85 -11.51
N PHE A 2 -17.14 -15.83 -11.26
CA PHE A 2 -16.28 -14.70 -11.64
C PHE A 2 -15.95 -14.73 -13.14
N ASP A 3 -15.88 -13.57 -13.78
CA ASP A 3 -15.37 -13.46 -15.15
C ASP A 3 -13.82 -13.51 -15.20
N GLN A 4 -13.23 -13.54 -16.41
CA GLN A 4 -11.79 -13.63 -16.60
C GLN A 4 -11.01 -12.45 -15.99
N GLN A 5 -11.57 -11.24 -16.05
CA GLN A 5 -10.97 -10.03 -15.47
C GLN A 5 -11.07 -10.07 -13.95
N GLU A 6 -12.21 -10.47 -13.41
CA GLU A 6 -12.40 -10.65 -11.97
C GLU A 6 -11.46 -11.72 -11.42
N LEU A 7 -11.27 -12.85 -12.11
CA LEU A 7 -10.31 -13.89 -11.73
C LEU A 7 -8.87 -13.39 -11.75
N GLN A 8 -8.50 -12.61 -12.78
CA GLN A 8 -7.16 -12.01 -12.89
C GLN A 8 -6.91 -11.03 -11.74
N VAL A 9 -7.90 -10.21 -11.40
CA VAL A 9 -7.86 -9.28 -10.26
C VAL A 9 -7.75 -10.03 -8.94
N LEU A 10 -8.44 -11.17 -8.80
CA LEU A 10 -8.41 -12.01 -7.60
C LEU A 10 -7.05 -12.68 -7.39
N ILE A 11 -6.40 -13.13 -8.47
CA ILE A 11 -5.08 -13.80 -8.43
C ILE A 11 -3.94 -12.79 -8.31
N SER A 12 -4.03 -11.68 -9.04
CA SER A 12 -2.90 -10.79 -9.26
C SER A 12 -2.96 -9.53 -8.39
N GLY A 13 -4.11 -9.27 -7.74
CA GLY A 13 -4.48 -7.99 -7.14
C GLY A 13 -5.16 -7.06 -8.14
N ALA A 14 -5.91 -6.08 -7.65
CA ALA A 14 -6.63 -5.14 -8.51
C ALA A 14 -5.68 -4.12 -9.16
N ALA A 15 -5.92 -3.76 -10.43
CA ALA A 15 -5.18 -2.71 -11.14
C ALA A 15 -5.67 -1.31 -10.72
N VAL A 16 -5.74 -1.08 -9.41
CA VAL A 16 -6.11 0.21 -8.80
C VAL A 16 -4.84 0.91 -8.32
N PRO A 17 -4.84 2.25 -8.31
CA PRO A 17 -3.81 3.03 -7.64
C PRO A 17 -3.63 2.59 -6.20
N VAL A 18 -2.40 2.68 -5.68
CA VAL A 18 -2.13 2.43 -4.27
C VAL A 18 -2.68 3.61 -3.47
N ASP A 19 -3.67 3.34 -2.61
CA ASP A 19 -4.17 4.31 -1.65
C ASP A 19 -3.17 4.48 -0.51
N ILE A 20 -2.48 5.62 -0.50
CA ILE A 20 -1.45 5.95 0.49
C ILE A 20 -2.06 6.27 1.85
N ASP A 21 -3.25 6.88 1.88
CA ASP A 21 -3.93 7.20 3.13
C ASP A 21 -4.40 5.92 3.82
N ASP A 22 -4.92 4.96 3.04
CA ASP A 22 -5.29 3.63 3.54
C ASP A 22 -4.04 2.87 4.06
N LEU A 23 -2.95 2.88 3.29
CA LEU A 23 -1.69 2.25 3.69
C LEU A 23 -1.15 2.87 4.99
N ARG A 24 -1.16 4.20 5.11
CA ARG A 24 -0.71 4.94 6.30
C ARG A 24 -1.58 4.64 7.52
N THR A 25 -2.90 4.61 7.34
CA THR A 25 -3.87 4.33 8.40
C THR A 25 -3.65 2.94 9.01
N TYR A 26 -3.28 1.96 8.19
CA TYR A 26 -3.06 0.58 8.62
C TYR A 26 -1.59 0.19 8.79
N THR A 27 -0.67 1.17 8.81
CA THR A 27 0.73 0.93 9.10
C THR A 27 0.97 0.84 10.61
N ASN A 28 1.61 -0.24 11.05
CA ASN A 28 2.05 -0.40 12.44
C ASN A 28 3.51 0.05 12.59
N TYR A 29 3.78 0.92 13.55
CA TYR A 29 5.13 1.41 13.85
C TYR A 29 5.71 0.66 15.05
N SER A 30 6.98 0.26 14.94
CA SER A 30 7.69 -0.47 15.99
C SER A 30 9.11 0.07 16.16
N GLY A 31 9.84 -0.41 17.17
CA GLY A 31 11.24 -0.01 17.38
C GLY A 31 11.44 1.44 17.84
N GLY A 32 10.44 2.04 18.49
CA GLY A 32 10.48 3.43 18.96
C GLY A 32 9.91 4.46 17.97
N TYR A 33 9.47 4.02 16.78
CA TYR A 33 8.73 4.88 15.87
C TYR A 33 7.24 4.94 16.22
N ALA A 34 6.63 6.09 15.91
CA ALA A 34 5.21 6.35 16.05
C ALA A 34 4.75 7.29 14.91
N ALA A 35 3.45 7.39 14.69
CA ALA A 35 2.88 8.19 13.59
C ALA A 35 3.27 9.67 13.65
N ASP A 36 3.58 10.20 14.83
CA ASP A 36 3.98 11.59 15.06
C ASP A 36 5.49 11.82 14.98
N HIS A 37 6.29 10.76 14.91
CA HIS A 37 7.75 10.81 14.86
C HIS A 37 8.23 11.57 13.60
N PRO A 38 9.21 12.49 13.69
CA PRO A 38 9.64 13.33 12.57
C PRO A 38 10.04 12.53 11.31
N VAL A 39 10.75 11.41 11.50
CA VAL A 39 11.14 10.51 10.39
C VAL A 39 9.94 9.87 9.71
N ILE A 40 8.89 9.52 10.46
CA ILE A 40 7.67 8.92 9.90
C ILE A 40 6.87 9.96 9.12
N LYS A 41 6.77 11.19 9.63
CA LYS A 41 6.14 12.30 8.88
C LYS A 41 6.86 12.57 7.56
N MET A 42 8.18 12.69 7.60
CA MET A 42 9.01 12.89 6.41
C MET A 42 8.88 11.73 5.41
N PHE A 43 8.82 10.49 5.89
CA PHE A 43 8.56 9.33 5.04
C PHE A 43 7.24 9.48 4.27
N TRP A 44 6.15 9.82 4.96
CA TRP A 44 4.84 9.97 4.31
C TRP A 44 4.77 11.17 3.38
N GLU A 45 5.39 12.31 3.72
CA GLU A 45 5.51 13.47 2.83
C GLU A 45 6.16 13.08 1.49
N ILE A 46 7.25 12.30 1.53
CA ILE A 46 7.93 11.83 0.32
C ILE A 46 7.07 10.83 -0.46
N VAL A 47 6.36 9.92 0.24
CA VAL A 47 5.51 8.90 -0.39
C VAL A 47 4.25 9.49 -1.00
N GLU A 48 3.71 10.57 -0.45
CA GLU A 48 2.59 11.32 -1.02
C GLU A 48 2.98 11.89 -2.40
N ASP A 49 4.21 12.40 -2.54
CA ASP A 49 4.79 12.93 -3.78
C ASP A 49 5.22 11.87 -4.81
N PHE A 50 5.11 10.58 -4.48
CA PHE A 50 5.46 9.51 -5.42
C PHE A 50 4.51 9.42 -6.61
N THR A 51 5.07 9.08 -7.78
CA THR A 51 4.30 8.64 -8.93
C THR A 51 3.62 7.29 -8.64
N ASP A 52 2.57 6.94 -9.38
CA ASP A 52 1.90 5.64 -9.22
C ASP A 52 2.85 4.44 -9.43
N GLU A 53 3.88 4.61 -10.28
CA GLU A 53 4.93 3.61 -10.47
C GLU A 53 5.79 3.46 -9.21
N HIS A 54 6.25 4.58 -8.64
CA HIS A 54 7.02 4.55 -7.40
C HIS A 54 6.21 3.97 -6.23
N LYS A 55 4.91 4.28 -6.13
CA LYS A 55 4.02 3.71 -5.11
C LYS A 55 3.89 2.19 -5.25
N ARG A 56 3.75 1.68 -6.49
CA ARG A 56 3.74 0.22 -6.76
C ARG A 56 5.07 -0.45 -6.45
N GLN A 57 6.19 0.20 -6.75
CA GLN A 57 7.53 -0.30 -6.43
C GLN A 57 7.78 -0.33 -4.92
N LEU A 58 7.38 0.72 -4.20
CA LEU A 58 7.43 0.76 -2.74
C LEU A 58 6.62 -0.40 -2.16
N LEU A 59 5.37 -0.57 -2.59
CA LEU A 59 4.51 -1.65 -2.11
C LEU A 59 5.14 -3.03 -2.35
N LYS A 60 5.70 -3.24 -3.55
CA LYS A 60 6.45 -4.46 -3.89
C LYS A 60 7.67 -4.65 -3.00
N PHE A 61 8.39 -3.58 -2.69
CA PHE A 61 9.57 -3.65 -1.84
C PHE A 61 9.21 -4.07 -0.40
N ILE A 62 8.14 -3.50 0.18
CA ILE A 62 7.76 -3.77 1.57
C ILE A 62 6.97 -5.08 1.76
N THR A 63 6.20 -5.51 0.75
CA THR A 63 5.30 -6.68 0.87
C THR A 63 5.64 -7.84 -0.06
N SER A 64 6.65 -7.68 -0.93
CA SER A 64 6.91 -8.57 -2.08
C SER A 64 5.76 -8.68 -3.11
N CYS A 65 4.66 -7.94 -2.92
CA CYS A 65 3.54 -7.87 -3.84
C CYS A 65 3.40 -6.45 -4.42
N SER A 66 3.25 -6.35 -5.74
CA SER A 66 3.12 -5.03 -6.40
C SER A 66 1.72 -4.44 -6.39
N ARG A 67 0.73 -5.16 -5.83
CA ARG A 67 -0.68 -4.77 -5.87
C ARG A 67 -1.29 -4.77 -4.47
N PRO A 68 -2.16 -3.78 -4.16
CA PRO A 68 -2.83 -3.71 -2.87
C PRO A 68 -3.86 -4.84 -2.72
N PRO A 69 -4.20 -5.25 -1.48
CA PRO A 69 -5.29 -6.19 -1.24
C PRO A 69 -6.62 -5.62 -1.75
N LEU A 70 -7.49 -6.48 -2.25
CA LEU A 70 -8.77 -6.08 -2.87
C LEU A 70 -9.71 -5.33 -1.89
N LEU A 71 -9.56 -5.55 -0.59
CA LEU A 71 -10.37 -4.94 0.47
C LEU A 71 -9.62 -3.85 1.26
N GLY A 72 -8.50 -3.35 0.74
CA GLY A 72 -7.62 -2.40 1.42
C GLY A 72 -6.65 -3.06 2.40
N PHE A 73 -5.80 -2.25 3.04
CA PHE A 73 -4.75 -2.68 3.96
C PHE A 73 -5.26 -3.00 5.37
N LYS A 74 -6.56 -2.89 5.60
CA LYS A 74 -7.19 -3.26 6.86
C LYS A 74 -6.96 -4.75 7.16
N VAL A 75 -6.10 -5.02 8.12
CA VAL A 75 -5.93 -6.37 8.68
C VAL A 75 -7.20 -6.73 9.46
N ARG A 76 -7.75 -7.90 9.17
CA ARG A 76 -8.90 -8.47 9.87
C ARG A 76 -8.47 -9.14 11.17
#